data_AF-A0A0V0XY97-F1
#
_entry.id   AF-A0A0V0XY97-F1
#
_cell.length_a   1.000
_cell.length_b   1.000
_cell.length_c   1.000
_cell.angle_alpha   90.00
_cell.angle_beta   90.00
_cell.angle_gamma   90.00
#
_symmetry.space_group_name_H-M   'P 1'
#
loop_
_entity.id
_entity.type
_entity.pdbx_description
1 polymer ?
#
loop_
_entity_poly.entity_id
_entity_poly.type
_entity_poly.pdbx_seq_one_letter_code
_entity_poly.pdbx_strand_id
1 'polypeptide(L)'
;LRATQSTGVTRVSFVAAKSKVAPLKKLSVPRLELSAALLCVRLVRYVLQELALPVDACHCWSDSLVALGWIRGDACRWKPFVANR
;
A
#
# COMPACT_ATOMS: atom_id res chain seq x y z
N LEU A 1 10.77 5.86 -5.90
CA LEU A 1 11.95 4.98 -6.14
C LEU A 1 13.16 5.63 -5.49
N ARG A 2 13.87 4.90 -4.65
CA ARG A 2 15.19 5.30 -4.13
C ARG A 2 16.23 4.46 -4.84
N ALA A 3 17.22 5.09 -5.45
CA ALA A 3 18.34 4.42 -6.10
C ALA A 3 19.65 4.98 -5.51
N THR A 4 20.55 4.08 -5.12
CA THR A 4 21.88 4.44 -4.61
C THR A 4 22.91 3.92 -5.60
N GLN A 5 23.71 4.83 -6.16
CA GLN A 5 24.77 4.49 -7.11
C GLN A 5 26.01 3.96 -6.38
N SER A 6 26.91 3.28 -7.09
CA SER A 6 28.19 2.80 -6.55
C SER A 6 29.06 3.91 -5.97
N THR A 7 28.88 5.15 -6.44
CA THR A 7 29.53 6.36 -5.92
C THR A 7 28.97 6.82 -4.56
N GLY A 8 27.95 6.15 -4.01
CA GLY A 8 27.26 6.52 -2.77
C GLY A 8 26.14 7.56 -2.95
N VAL A 9 26.01 8.15 -4.14
CA VAL A 9 24.97 9.15 -4.44
C VAL A 9 23.60 8.49 -4.43
N THR A 10 22.71 8.98 -3.57
CA THR A 10 21.32 8.53 -3.48
C THR A 10 20.39 9.50 -4.17
N ARG A 11 19.53 8.99 -5.06
CA ARG A 11 18.46 9.76 -5.72
C ARG A 11 17.11 9.18 -5.35
N VAL A 12 16.14 10.08 -5.15
CA VAL A 12 14.74 9.73 -4.91
C VAL A 12 13.89 10.34 -6.00
N SER A 13 13.03 9.52 -6.60
CA SER A 13 12.12 9.93 -7.67
C SER A 13 10.70 9.51 -7.35
N PHE A 14 9.76 10.40 -7.64
CA PHE A 14 8.34 10.07 -7.64
C PHE A 14 8.02 9.25 -8.89
N VAL A 15 7.28 8.14 -8.72
CA VAL A 15 7.01 7.19 -9.82
C VAL A 15 5.55 7.21 -10.21
N ALA A 16 4.66 7.04 -9.23
CA ALA A 16 3.23 7.02 -9.47
C ALA A 16 2.47 7.40 -8.19
N ALA A 17 1.27 7.95 -8.37
CA ALA A 17 0.27 8.05 -7.32
C ALA A 17 -1.09 7.60 -7.87
N LYS A 18 -1.93 7.10 -6.97
CA LYS A 18 -3.31 6.75 -7.26
C LYS A 18 -4.16 7.08 -6.06
N SER A 19 -5.23 7.83 -6.28
CA SER A 19 -6.24 8.14 -5.28
C SER A 19 -7.59 7.57 -5.72
N LYS A 20 -8.49 7.38 -4.76
CA LYS A 20 -9.87 6.94 -5.02
C LYS A 20 -10.81 7.72 -4.13
N VAL A 21 -11.85 8.29 -4.74
CA VAL A 21 -12.90 9.01 -4.00
C VAL A 21 -13.69 8.01 -3.14
N ALA A 22 -14.09 8.45 -1.95
CA ALA A 22 -14.90 7.65 -1.04
C ALA A 22 -16.19 7.18 -1.75
N PRO A 23 -16.59 5.91 -1.59
CA PRO A 23 -17.84 5.43 -2.17
C PRO A 23 -19.07 6.16 -1.59
N LEU A 24 -20.14 6.26 -2.38
CA LEU A 24 -21.43 6.80 -1.92
C LEU A 24 -22.02 5.98 -0.75
N LYS A 25 -21.75 4.66 -0.74
CA LYS A 25 -22.08 3.81 0.40
C LYS A 25 -21.19 4.18 1.58
N LYS A 26 -21.82 4.61 2.68
CA LYS A 26 -21.11 4.96 3.92
C LYS A 26 -20.26 3.80 4.42
N LEU A 27 -18.96 4.05 4.51
CA LEU A 27 -17.98 3.18 5.15
C LEU A 27 -17.36 3.93 6.32
N SER A 28 -17.02 3.21 7.38
CA SER A 28 -16.27 3.78 8.50
C SER A 28 -14.84 4.14 8.05
N VAL A 29 -14.24 5.16 8.67
CA VAL A 29 -12.86 5.57 8.37
C VAL A 29 -11.88 4.38 8.35
N PRO A 30 -11.84 3.45 9.33
CA PRO A 30 -10.93 2.30 9.27
C PRO A 30 -11.09 1.40 8.03
N ARG A 31 -12.31 1.29 7.48
CA ARG A 31 -12.57 0.51 6.26
C ARG A 31 -12.09 1.24 5.00
N LEU A 32 -12.16 2.57 5.01
CA LEU A 32 -11.56 3.40 3.96
C LEU A 32 -10.03 3.28 4.00
N GLU A 33 -9.42 3.33 5.19
CA GLU A 33 -7.98 3.13 5.36
C GLU A 33 -7.51 1.75 4.89
N LEU A 34 -8.24 0.68 5.24
CA LEU A 34 -7.95 -0.67 4.74
C LEU A 34 -8.07 -0.74 3.20
N SER A 35 -9.05 -0.05 2.62
CA SER A 35 -9.21 0.04 1.16
C SER A 35 -8.08 0.83 0.50
N ALA A 36 -7.56 1.86 1.17
CA ALA A 36 -6.41 2.63 0.73
C ALA A 36 -5.13 1.78 0.74
N ALA A 37 -4.94 0.95 1.77
CA ALA A 37 -3.84 -0.02 1.82
C ALA A 37 -3.92 -1.02 0.64
N LEU A 38 -5.10 -1.55 0.35
CA LEU A 38 -5.32 -2.42 -0.82
C LEU A 38 -4.99 -1.69 -2.14
N LEU A 39 -5.41 -0.44 -2.29
CA LEU A 39 -5.10 0.38 -3.47
C LEU A 39 -3.59 0.61 -3.62
N CYS A 40 -2.91 0.90 -2.51
CA CYS A 40 -1.46 1.07 -2.46
C CYS A 40 -0.73 -0.19 -2.94
N VAL A 41 -1.07 -1.37 -2.40
CA VAL A 41 -0.44 -2.64 -2.79
C VAL A 41 -0.70 -2.96 -4.27
N ARG A 42 -1.90 -2.68 -4.78
CA ARG A 42 -2.20 -2.84 -6.21
C ARG A 42 -1.34 -1.92 -7.09
N LEU A 43 -1.16 -0.66 -6.69
CA LEU A 43 -0.30 0.29 -7.40
C LEU A 43 1.16 -0.17 -7.35
N VAL A 44 1.65 -0.59 -6.19
CA VAL A 44 3.01 -1.11 -6.02
C VAL A 44 3.24 -2.32 -6.92
N ARG A 45 2.31 -3.29 -6.94
CA ARG A 45 2.40 -4.46 -7.81
C ARG A 45 2.47 -4.07 -9.29
N TYR A 46 1.62 -3.15 -9.72
CA TYR A 46 1.65 -2.64 -11.09
C TYR A 46 3.00 -1.97 -11.41
N VAL A 47 3.47 -1.08 -10.54
CA VAL A 47 4.76 -0.40 -10.72
C VAL A 47 5.90 -1.43 -10.78
N LEU A 48 5.95 -2.41 -9.88
CA LEU A 48 7.01 -3.43 -9.88
C LEU A 48 6.98 -4.32 -11.12
N GLN A 49 5.80 -4.58 -11.71
CA GLN A 49 5.68 -5.36 -12.94
C GLN A 49 6.16 -4.58 -14.17
N GLU A 50 5.84 -3.29 -14.24
CA GLU A 50 6.22 -2.42 -15.38
C GLU A 50 7.63 -1.84 -15.24
N LEU A 51 8.15 -1.76 -14.02
CA LEU A 51 9.50 -1.27 -13.75
C LEU A 51 10.49 -2.36 -14.15
N ALA A 52 11.05 -2.23 -15.36
CA ALA A 52 12.09 -3.11 -15.89
C ALA A 52 13.47 -2.95 -15.19
N LEU A 53 13.47 -2.81 -13.86
CA LEU A 53 14.66 -2.66 -13.04
C LEU A 53 14.59 -3.62 -11.84
N PRO A 54 15.73 -4.17 -11.39
CA PRO A 54 15.76 -4.93 -10.14
C PRO A 54 15.44 -4.02 -8.96
N VAL A 55 14.56 -4.49 -8.07
CA VAL A 55 14.18 -3.79 -6.84
C VAL A 55 14.56 -4.64 -5.64
N ASP A 56 15.50 -4.14 -4.84
CA ASP A 56 16.03 -4.88 -3.68
C ASP A 56 15.02 -4.98 -2.52
N ALA A 57 14.23 -3.93 -2.31
CA ALA A 57 13.28 -3.86 -1.21
C ALA A 57 12.06 -3.00 -1.57
N CYS A 58 10.90 -3.42 -1.05
CA CYS A 58 9.65 -2.68 -1.16
C CYS A 58 9.02 -2.52 0.22
N HIS A 59 8.67 -1.29 0.57
CA HIS A 59 8.04 -0.96 1.85
C HIS A 59 6.77 -0.15 1.60
N CYS A 60 5.65 -0.61 2.17
CA CYS A 60 4.38 0.10 2.17
C CYS A 60 4.12 0.68 3.58
N TRP A 61 3.74 1.95 3.63
CA TRP A 61 3.52 2.68 4.87
C TRP A 61 2.06 3.10 5.01
N SER A 62 1.55 3.08 6.24
CA SER A 62 0.25 3.63 6.61
C SER A 62 0.36 4.17 8.04
N ASP A 63 -0.31 5.29 8.31
CA ASP A 63 -0.48 5.90 9.63
C ASP A 63 -1.69 5.32 10.39
N SER A 64 -2.53 4.52 9.74
CA SER A 64 -3.69 3.88 10.35
C SER A 64 -3.29 2.64 11.14
N LEU A 65 -3.05 2.81 12.45
CA LEU A 65 -2.79 1.70 13.37
C LEU A 65 -3.89 0.63 13.35
N VAL A 66 -5.14 1.04 13.12
CA VAL A 66 -6.28 0.10 13.00
C VAL A 66 -6.14 -0.75 11.74
N ALA A 67 -5.85 -0.14 10.59
CA ALA A 67 -5.63 -0.89 9.35
C ALA A 67 -4.42 -1.82 9.47
N LEU A 68 -3.31 -1.34 10.04
CA LEU A 68 -2.12 -2.17 10.28
C LEU A 68 -2.43 -3.34 11.24
N GLY A 69 -3.21 -3.11 12.30
CA GLY A 69 -3.65 -4.15 13.22
C GLY A 69 -4.50 -5.22 12.55
N TRP A 70 -5.43 -4.81 11.67
CA TRP A 70 -6.22 -5.74 10.86
C TRP A 70 -5.39 -6.53 9.85
N ILE A 71 -4.43 -5.87 9.19
CA ILE A 71 -3.53 -6.49 8.21
C ILE A 71 -2.68 -7.57 8.89
N ARG A 72 -2.07 -7.24 10.03
CA ARG A 72 -1.18 -8.13 10.80
C ARG A 72 -1.94 -9.21 11.58
N GLY A 73 -3.22 -8.98 11.89
CA GLY A 73 -4.06 -9.93 12.61
C GLY A 73 -4.59 -11.06 11.73
N ASP A 74 -4.93 -12.18 12.38
CA ASP A 74 -5.56 -13.32 11.72
C ASP A 74 -6.90 -12.93 11.07
N ALA A 75 -7.04 -13.24 9.77
CA ALA A 75 -8.23 -12.94 8.99
C ALA A 75 -9.50 -13.63 9.54
N CYS A 76 -9.38 -14.84 10.10
CA CYS A 76 -10.52 -15.60 10.62
C CYS A 76 -11.19 -14.92 11.82
N ARG A 77 -10.49 -14.01 12.50
CA ARG A 77 -11.02 -13.27 13.66
C ARG A 77 -11.86 -12.05 13.27
N TRP A 78 -11.81 -11.64 12.00
CA TRP A 78 -12.41 -10.39 11.56
C TRP A 78 -13.73 -10.60 10.82
N LYS A 79 -14.57 -9.56 10.84
CA LYS A 79 -15.80 -9.54 10.04
C LYS A 79 -15.45 -9.61 8.54
N PRO A 80 -16.35 -10.16 7.68
CA PRO A 80 -16.04 -10.46 6.29
C PRO A 80 -15.36 -9.34 5.48
N PHE A 81 -15.74 -8.07 5.70
CA PHE A 81 -15.11 -6.94 5.01
C PHE A 81 -13.59 -6.84 5.26
N VAL A 82 -13.16 -7.11 6.49
CA VAL A 82 -11.75 -7.01 6.91
C VAL A 82 -11.02 -8.34 6.68
N ALA A 83 -11.74 -9.46 6.81
CA ALA A 83 -11.21 -10.78 6.51
C ALA A 83 -10.86 -10.91 5.01
N ASN A 84 -11.72 -10.40 4.12
CA ASN A 84 -11.56 -10.43 2.66
C ASN A 84 -10.78 -9.22 2.12
N ARG A 85 -9.65 -8.90 2.76
CA ARG A 85 -8.77 -7.79 2.39
C ARG A 85 -7.79 -8.15 1.29
#